data_AF-A0A653ZE41-F1
#
_entry.id   AF-A0A653ZE41-F1
#
_cell.length_a   1.000
_cell.length_b   1.000
_cell.length_c   1.000
_cell.angle_alpha   90.00
_cell.angle_beta   90.00
_cell.angle_gamma   90.00
#
_symmetry.space_group_name_H-M   'P 1'
#
loop_
_entity.id
_entity.type
_entity.pdbx_description
1 polymer ?
#
loop_
_entity_poly.entity_id
_entity_poly.type
_entity_poly.pdbx_seq_one_letter_code
_entity_poly.pdbx_strand_id
1 'polypeptide(L)' 'MKVKNLSEYKKKIIELIESDITGYKIYKATGVSQYVLSQLRQGKRDVDNLTLNTTEKLYEYQIKIEENNQ' A
#
# COMPACT_ATOMS: atom_id res chain seq x y z
N MET A 1 20.46 -7.99 9.69
CA MET A 1 19.19 -8.12 8.94
C MET A 1 19.47 -7.70 7.50
N LYS A 2 19.35 -8.59 6.50
CA LYS A 2 19.61 -8.24 5.10
C LYS A 2 18.47 -7.35 4.61
N VAL A 3 18.70 -6.05 4.49
CA VAL A 3 17.77 -5.15 3.81
C VAL A 3 17.81 -5.55 2.33
N LYS A 4 16.82 -6.32 1.87
CA LYS A 4 16.63 -6.58 0.43
C LYS A 4 16.47 -5.23 -0.25
N ASN A 5 17.21 -4.97 -1.32
CA ASN A 5 16.99 -3.81 -2.18
C ASN A 5 15.56 -3.90 -2.74
N LEU A 6 14.66 -3.16 -2.11
CA LEU A 6 13.26 -3.08 -2.49
C LEU A 6 13.10 -1.99 -3.55
N SER A 7 12.28 -2.25 -4.57
CA SER A 7 11.87 -1.21 -5.50
C SER A 7 11.13 -0.08 -4.77
N GLU A 8 11.19 1.12 -5.31
CA GLU A 8 10.55 2.31 -4.73
C GLU A 8 9.05 2.10 -4.52
N TYR A 9 8.34 1.56 -5.52
CA TYR A 9 6.91 1.27 -5.42
C TYR A 9 6.59 0.30 -4.27
N LYS A 10 7.43 -0.71 -4.03
CA LYS A 10 7.18 -1.69 -2.98
C LYS A 10 7.36 -1.08 -1.59
N LYS A 11 8.34 -0.17 -1.43
CA LYS A 11 8.53 0.57 -0.16
C LYS A 11 7.30 1.42 0.14
N LYS A 12 6.84 2.20 -0.83
CA LYS A 12 5.67 3.08 -0.69
C LYS A 12 4.40 2.33 -0.35
N ILE A 13 4.18 1.17 -0.97
CA ILE A 13 3.02 0.34 -0.63
C ILE A 13 3.13 -0.23 0.78
N ILE A 14 4.32 -0.65 1.22
CA ILE A 14 4.52 -1.14 2.60
C ILE A 14 4.27 -0.02 3.61
N GLU A 15 4.83 1.17 3.38
CA GLU A 15 4.60 2.37 4.20
C GLU A 15 3.09 2.66 4.35
N LEU A 16 2.35 2.61 3.25
CA LEU A 16 0.89 2.79 3.27
C LEU A 16 0.18 1.69 4.07
N ILE A 17 0.55 0.42 3.88
CA ILE A 17 -0.11 -0.72 4.50
C ILE A 17 0.15 -0.76 6.01
N GLU A 18 1.36 -0.40 6.44
CA GLU A 18 1.77 -0.32 7.84
C GLU A 18 1.33 0.98 8.54
N SER A 19 0.84 1.97 7.79
CA SER A 19 0.31 3.22 8.36
C SER A 19 -0.99 3.03 9.16
N ASP A 20 -1.26 4.01 10.04
CA ASP A 20 -2.51 4.12 10.80
C ASP A 20 -3.74 4.49 9.95
N ILE A 21 -3.56 4.68 8.63
CA ILE A 21 -4.68 4.99 7.74
C ILE A 21 -5.63 3.79 7.73
N THR A 22 -6.90 4.04 8.00
CA THR A 22 -7.88 2.95 8.05
C THR A 22 -8.09 2.35 6.66
N GLY A 23 -8.35 1.04 6.61
CA GLY A 23 -8.67 0.37 5.34
C GLY A 23 -9.86 1.00 4.63
N TYR A 24 -10.82 1.55 5.39
CA TYR A 24 -11.94 2.32 4.85
C TYR A 24 -11.51 3.59 4.11
N LYS A 25 -10.58 4.38 4.67
CA LYS A 25 -10.04 5.59 4.01
C LYS A 25 -9.33 5.24 2.71
N ILE A 26 -8.46 4.22 2.74
CA ILE A 26 -7.74 3.74 1.55
C ILE A 26 -8.73 3.25 0.50
N TYR A 27 -9.73 2.46 0.89
CA TYR A 27 -10.79 1.98 -0.01
C TYR A 27 -11.55 3.13 -0.68
N LYS A 28 -11.94 4.16 0.09
CA LYS A 28 -12.65 5.32 -0.45
C LYS A 28 -11.84 6.11 -1.48
N ALA A 29 -10.51 6.15 -1.33
CA ALA A 29 -9.62 6.87 -2.25
C ALA A 29 -9.20 6.04 -3.47
N THR A 30 -8.94 4.75 -3.28
CA THR A 30 -8.29 3.88 -4.29
C THR A 30 -9.26 2.89 -4.95
N GLY A 31 -10.37 2.58 -4.30
CA GLY A 31 -11.26 1.47 -4.65
C GLY A 31 -10.67 0.08 -4.36
N VAL A 32 -9.48 -0.02 -3.75
CA VAL A 32 -8.91 -1.31 -3.33
C VAL A 32 -9.66 -1.82 -2.10
N SER A 33 -10.17 -3.05 -2.17
CA SER A 33 -11.06 -3.56 -1.14
C SER A 33 -10.39 -3.65 0.22
N GLN A 34 -11.17 -3.38 1.28
CA GLN A 34 -10.69 -3.52 2.66
C GLN A 34 -10.22 -4.94 2.97
N TYR A 35 -10.79 -5.95 2.32
CA TYR A 35 -10.33 -7.33 2.42
C TYR A 35 -8.89 -7.49 1.92
N VAL A 36 -8.55 -6.96 0.74
CA VAL A 36 -7.18 -7.02 0.20
C VAL A 36 -6.21 -6.32 1.15
N LEU A 37 -6.55 -5.13 1.63
CA LEU A 37 -5.74 -4.38 2.59
C LEU A 37 -5.53 -5.16 3.89
N SER A 38 -6.57 -5.80 4.39
CA SER A 38 -6.51 -6.63 5.60
C SER A 38 -5.62 -7.86 5.41
N GLN A 39 -5.68 -8.53 4.25
CA GLN A 39 -4.78 -9.65 3.93
C GLN A 39 -3.31 -9.22 3.85
N LEU A 40 -3.04 -8.04 3.27
CA LEU A 40 -1.70 -7.47 3.19
C LEU A 40 -1.15 -7.16 4.60
N ARG A 41 -1.95 -6.49 5.45
CA ARG A 41 -1.58 -6.17 6.85
C ARG A 41 -1.32 -7.41 7.71
N GLN A 42 -2.07 -8.48 7.46
CA GLN A 42 -1.92 -9.75 8.17
C GLN A 42 -0.77 -10.61 7.61
N GLY A 43 -0.09 -10.18 6.55
CA GLY A 43 0.94 -10.98 5.87
C GLY A 43 0.40 -12.22 5.14
N LYS A 44 -0.93 -12.36 5.01
CA LYS A 44 -1.58 -13.46 4.28
C LYS A 44 -1.45 -13.30 2.77
N ARG A 45 -1.16 -12.09 2.30
CA ARG A 45 -0.88 -11.76 0.90
C ARG A 45 0.43 -10.97 0.82
N ASP A 46 1.31 -11.38 -0.08
CA ASP A 46 2.54 -10.63 -0.36
C ASP A 46 2.25 -9.44 -1.31
N VAL A 47 2.93 -8.32 -1.08
CA VAL A 47 2.94 -7.15 -1.96
C VAL A 47 3.46 -7.54 -3.36
N ASP A 48 4.39 -8.50 -3.45
CA ASP A 48 4.90 -9.03 -4.72
C ASP A 48 3.81 -9.72 -5.57
N ASN A 49 2.72 -10.16 -4.94
CA ASN A 49 1.60 -10.85 -5.58
C ASN A 49 0.39 -9.93 -5.83
N LEU A 50 0.61 -8.61 -5.88
CA LEU A 50 -0.41 -7.64 -6.29
C LEU A 50 -0.53 -7.56 -7.81
N THR A 51 -1.74 -7.27 -8.29
CA THR A 51 -1.93 -6.93 -9.71
C THR A 51 -1.40 -5.52 -9.97
N LEU A 52 -0.88 -5.25 -11.18
CA LEU A 52 -0.37 -3.92 -11.55
C LEU A 52 -1.35 -2.79 -11.21
N ASN A 53 -2.62 -2.94 -11.59
CA ASN A 53 -3.69 -1.99 -11.26
C ASN A 53 -3.83 -1.74 -9.75
N THR A 54 -3.68 -2.77 -8.91
CA THR A 54 -3.74 -2.59 -7.44
C THR A 54 -2.49 -1.88 -6.93
N THR A 55 -1.32 -2.23 -7.45
CA THR A 55 -0.04 -1.61 -7.14
C THR A 55 -0.05 -0.12 -7.46
N GLU A 56 -0.47 0.27 -8.67
CA GLU A 56 -0.56 1.66 -9.13
C GLU A 56 -1.48 2.49 -8.21
N LYS A 57 -2.68 1.99 -7.93
CA LYS A 57 -3.66 2.67 -7.07
C LYS A 57 -3.15 2.93 -5.66
N LEU A 58 -2.48 1.96 -5.05
CA LEU A 58 -1.92 2.09 -3.71
C LEU A 58 -0.71 3.04 -3.71
N TYR A 59 0.16 2.92 -4.71
CA TYR A 59 1.32 3.78 -4.87
C TYR A 59 0.92 5.25 -5.05
N GLU A 60 0.03 5.56 -5.99
CA GLU A 60 -0.46 6.92 -6.23
C GLU A 60 -1.09 7.55 -4.98
N TYR A 61 -1.81 6.74 -4.19
CA TYR A 61 -2.40 7.23 -2.95
C TYR A 61 -1.33 7.58 -1.91
N GLN A 62 -0.29 6.76 -1.77
CA GLN A 62 0.83 7.06 -0.88
C GLN A 62 1.54 8.35 -1.28
N ILE A 63 1.86 8.52 -2.56
CA ILE A 63 2.51 9.74 -3.06
C ILE A 63 1.66 10.98 -2.77
N LYS A 64 0.34 10.92 -3.01
CA LYS A 64 -0.58 12.02 -2.68
C LYS A 64 -0.57 12.37 -1.19
N ILE A 65 -0.45 11.39 -0.29
CA ILE A 65 -0.38 11.67 1.15
C ILE A 65 0.91 12.39 1.49
N GLU A 66 2.03 11.98 0.88
CA GLU A 66 3.33 12.61 1.10
C GLU A 66 3.37 14.05 0.59
N GLU A 67 2.81 14.31 -0.60
CA GLU A 67 2.69 15.65 -1.17
C GLU A 67 1.81 16.59 -0.33
N ASN A 68 0.73 16.07 0.27
CA ASN A 68 -0.19 16.86 1.10
C ASN A 68 0.33 17.10 2.54
N ASN A 69 1.40 16.43 2.95
CA ASN A 69 2.01 16.58 4.27
C ASN A 69 3.24 17.52 4.25
N GLN A 70 3.51 18.19 3.12
CA GLN A 70 4.47 19.30 3.00
C GLN A 70 3.76 20.65 3.12
#